data_AF-A0A242MY54-F1
#
_entry.id   AF-A0A242MY54-F1
#
_cell.length_a   1.000
_cell.length_b   1.000
_cell.length_c   1.000
_cell.angle_alpha   90.00
_cell.angle_beta   90.00
_cell.angle_gamma   90.00
#
_symmetry.space_group_name_H-M   'P 1'
#
loop_
_entity.id
_entity.type
_entity.pdbx_description
1 polymer ?
#
loop_
_entity_poly.entity_id
_entity_poly.type
_entity_poly.pdbx_seq_one_letter_code
_entity_poly.pdbx_strand_id
1 'polypeptide(L)'
;MATLTIRNLDDQIKALLRVEAARHGRSMEEEVRVILQSALAGTANATGFGSRVHQRFAGLADKGLTLPERSGEPRAAEFPE
;
A
#
# COMPACT_ATOMS: atom_id res chain seq x y z
N MET A 1 1.94 7.20 21.46
CA MET A 1 3.33 6.66 21.43
C MET A 1 3.23 5.16 21.62
N ALA A 2 3.61 4.39 20.61
CA ALA A 2 3.71 2.94 20.74
C ALA A 2 5.18 2.60 20.96
N THR A 3 5.49 1.82 22.00
CA THR A 3 6.85 1.37 22.29
C THR A 3 6.99 -0.06 21.78
N LEU A 4 7.98 -0.29 20.91
CA LEU A 4 8.31 -1.62 20.41
C LEU A 4 9.69 -2.01 20.96
N THR A 5 9.74 -3.14 21.68
CA THR A 5 10.99 -3.68 22.22
C THR A 5 11.33 -4.97 21.49
N ILE A 6 12.46 -5.00 20.78
CA ILE A 6 12.99 -6.19 20.12
C ILE A 6 14.04 -6.81 21.05
N ARG A 7 13.80 -8.04 21.51
CA ARG A 7 14.74 -8.79 22.36
C ARG A 7 15.62 -9.68 21.49
N ASN A 8 16.84 -9.95 21.95
CA ASN A 8 17.81 -10.82 21.27
C ASN A 8 18.09 -10.40 19.81
N LEU A 9 18.19 -9.09 19.57
CA LEU A 9 18.63 -8.59 18.26
C LEU A 9 20.11 -8.93 18.08
N ASP A 10 20.44 -9.54 16.95
CA ASP A 10 21.82 -9.87 16.59
C ASP A 10 22.71 -8.61 16.61
N ASP A 11 23.89 -8.72 17.24
CA ASP A 11 24.81 -7.60 17.41
C ASP A 11 25.36 -7.08 16.07
N GLN A 12 25.51 -7.95 15.05
CA GLN A 12 25.88 -7.54 13.70
C GLN A 12 24.78 -6.68 13.08
N ILE A 13 23.51 -7.08 13.24
CA ILE A 13 22.36 -6.30 12.74
C ILE A 13 22.31 -4.93 13.45
N LYS A 14 22.54 -4.89 14.76
CA LYS A 14 22.59 -3.65 15.51
C LYS A 14 23.70 -2.71 15.02
N ALA A 15 24.88 -3.25 14.71
CA ALA A 15 25.99 -2.48 14.16
C ALA A 15 25.66 -1.91 12.77
N LEU A 16 25.14 -2.74 11.87
CA LEU A 16 24.71 -2.32 10.53
C LEU A 16 23.65 -1.21 10.60
N LEU A 17 22.67 -1.35 11.50
CA LEU A 17 21.61 -0.38 11.65
C LEU A 17 22.13 0.98 12.15
N ARG A 18 23.19 0.98 12.96
CA ARG A 18 23.86 2.22 13.39
C ARG A 18 24.59 2.90 12.24
N VAL A 19 25.25 2.12 11.37
CA VAL A 19 25.94 2.64 10.19
C VAL A 19 24.94 3.24 9.20
N GLU A 20 23.84 2.54 8.93
CA GLU A 20 22.79 3.02 8.04
C GLU A 20 22.14 4.31 8.56
N ALA A 21 21.82 4.37 9.86
CA ALA A 21 21.27 5.58 10.46
C ALA A 21 22.23 6.78 10.32
N ALA A 22 23.52 6.57 10.55
CA ALA A 22 24.53 7.60 10.34
C ALA A 22 24.64 8.03 8.87
N ARG A 23 24.57 7.07 7.94
CA ARG A 23 24.60 7.32 6.50
C ARG A 23 23.40 8.16 6.05
N HIS A 24 22.22 7.92 6.62
CA HIS A 24 21.00 8.67 6.30
C HIS A 24 20.85 9.96 7.14
N GLY A 25 21.77 10.25 8.06
CA GLY A 25 21.73 11.44 8.92
C GLY A 25 20.59 11.41 9.94
N ARG A 26 20.17 10.23 10.37
CA ARG A 26 19.02 10.00 11.27
C ARG A 26 19.47 9.35 12.57
N SER A 27 18.62 9.44 13.59
CA SER A 27 18.82 8.65 14.80
C SER A 27 18.58 7.17 14.50
N MET A 28 19.16 6.30 15.33
CA MET A 28 18.97 4.86 15.20
C MET A 28 17.49 4.46 15.28
N GLU A 29 16.73 5.09 16.17
CA GLU A 29 15.29 4.86 16.32
C GLU A 29 14.50 5.30 15.08
N GLU A 30 14.84 6.46 14.52
CA GLU A 30 14.18 6.97 13.31
C GLU A 30 14.47 6.06 12.11
N GLU A 31 15.70 5.52 12.01
CA GLU A 31 16.04 4.56 10.97
C GLU A 31 15.20 3.27 11.08
N VAL A 32 15.05 2.72 12.30
CA VAL A 32 14.16 1.56 12.53
C VAL A 32 12.73 1.87 12.10
N ARG A 33 12.21 3.06 12.45
CA ARG A 33 10.85 3.48 12.10
C ARG A 33 10.65 3.52 10.59
N VAL A 34 11.62 4.07 9.86
CA VAL A 34 11.57 4.20 8.39
C VAL A 34 11.67 2.84 7.72
N ILE A 35 12.54 1.95 8.21
CA ILE A 35 12.64 0.57 7.73
C ILE A 35 11.32 -0.17 7.94
N LEU A 36 10.74 -0.10 9.14
CA LEU A 36 9.45 -0.74 9.41
C LEU A 36 8.33 -0.15 8.54
N GLN A 37 8.31 1.18 8.38
CA GLN A 37 7.30 1.83 7.55
C GLN A 37 7.43 1.42 6.07
N SER A 38 8.64 1.39 5.52
CA SER A 38 8.86 0.98 4.13
C SER A 38 8.56 -0.51 3.89
N ALA A 39 8.99 -1.38 4.82
CA ALA A 39 8.70 -2.82 4.76
C ALA A 39 7.19 -3.12 4.83
N LEU A 40 6.45 -2.35 5.64
CA LEU A 40 5.01 -2.54 5.81
C LEU A 40 4.16 -1.75 4.80
N ALA A 41 4.67 -0.65 4.25
CA ALA A 41 3.97 0.14 3.23
C ALA A 41 3.67 -0.68 1.95
N GLY A 42 4.48 -1.70 1.64
CA GLY A 42 4.20 -2.64 0.56
C GLY A 42 3.01 -3.58 0.80
N THR A 43 2.51 -3.68 2.04
CA THR A 43 1.36 -4.54 2.40
C THR A 43 0.04 -3.79 2.41
N ALA A 44 0.09 -2.47 2.58
CA ALA A 44 -1.04 -1.60 2.28
C ALA A 44 -1.05 -1.38 0.76
N ASN A 45 -1.99 -2.00 0.05
CA ASN A 45 -2.23 -1.66 -1.36
C ASN A 45 -2.50 -0.15 -1.46
N ALA A 46 -1.46 0.63 -1.80
CA ALA A 46 -1.51 2.10 -1.84
C ALA A 46 -2.57 2.62 -2.83
N THR A 47 -3.01 1.76 -3.74
CA THR A 47 -4.14 2.00 -4.65
C THR A 47 -5.28 1.05 -4.32
N GLY A 48 -6.45 1.62 -4.00
CA GLY A 48 -7.70 0.88 -3.88
C GLY A 48 -8.02 0.12 -5.18
N PHE A 49 -8.83 -0.93 -5.07
CA PHE A 49 -9.20 -1.78 -6.21
C PHE A 49 -9.70 -0.96 -7.42
N GLY A 50 -10.57 0.03 -7.18
CA GLY A 50 -11.08 0.92 -8.22
C GLY A 50 -9.98 1.72 -8.93
N SER A 51 -9.00 2.24 -8.20
CA SER A 51 -7.85 2.96 -8.76
C SER A 51 -6.98 2.06 -9.63
N ARG A 52 -6.77 0.80 -9.21
CA ARG A 52 -6.02 -0.20 -10.01
C ARG A 52 -6.74 -0.57 -11.29
N VAL A 53 -8.06 -0.76 -11.24
CA VAL A 53 -8.89 -1.01 -12.43
C VAL A 53 -8.79 0.20 -13.36
N HIS A 54 -9.02 1.41 -12.87
CA HIS A 54 -8.95 2.62 -13.68
C HIS A 54 -7.59 2.77 -14.37
N GLN A 55 -6.48 2.67 -13.63
CA GLN A 55 -5.13 2.80 -14.19
C GLN A 55 -4.85 1.76 -15.28
N ARG A 56 -5.33 0.52 -15.11
CA ARG A 56 -5.15 -0.56 -16.09
C ARG A 56 -5.84 -0.26 -17.42
N PHE A 57 -7.01 0.39 -17.38
CA PHE A 57 -7.81 0.69 -18.57
C PHE A 57 -7.67 2.13 -19.07
N ALA A 58 -6.96 3.01 -18.34
CA ALA A 58 -6.80 4.42 -18.70
C ALA A 58 -6.14 4.63 -20.08
N GLY A 59 -5.20 3.77 -20.47
CA GLY A 59 -4.57 3.79 -21.79
C GLY A 59 -5.35 3.03 -22.88
N LEU A 60 -6.41 2.30 -22.50
CA LEU A 60 -7.28 1.53 -23.39
C LEU A 60 -8.62 2.22 -23.62
N ALA A 61 -8.80 3.43 -23.09
CA ALA A 61 -10.00 4.23 -23.26
C ALA A 61 -10.11 4.70 -24.72
N ASP A 62 -10.59 3.82 -25.58
CA ASP A 62 -11.05 4.19 -26.90
C ASP A 62 -12.29 5.09 -26.74
N LYS A 63 -12.33 6.21 -27.45
CA LYS A 63 -13.49 7.14 -27.41
C LYS A 63 -14.76 6.51 -27.99
N GLY A 64 -14.65 5.33 -28.59
CA GLY A 64 -15.69 4.63 -29.34
C GLY A 64 -16.47 3.56 -28.58
N LEU A 65 -16.40 3.49 -27.25
CA LEU A 65 -17.27 2.59 -26.48
C LEU A 65 -18.72 3.09 -26.55
N THR A 66 -19.45 2.67 -27.58
CA THR A 66 -20.87 2.98 -27.73
C THR A 66 -21.64 2.26 -26.65
N LEU A 67 -22.23 3.02 -25.73
CA LEU A 67 -23.14 2.46 -24.74
C LEU A 67 -24.32 1.81 -25.50
N PRO A 68 -24.61 0.52 -25.27
CA PRO A 68 -25.78 -0.10 -25.87
C PRO A 68 -27.05 0.54 -25.30
N GLU A 69 -28.12 0.56 -26.10
CA GLU A 69 -29.43 0.97 -25.58
C GLU A 69 -29.85 0.08 -24.41
N ARG A 70 -30.34 0.72 -23.35
CA ARG A 70 -30.89 0.04 -22.19
C ARG A 70 -32.35 -0.30 -22.50
N SER A 71 -32.60 -1.55 -22.88
CA SER A 71 -33.94 -2.03 -23.26
C SER A 71 -34.71 -2.72 -22.11
N GLY A 72 -34.07 -2.98 -20.98
CA GLY A 72 -34.70 -3.66 -19.84
C GLY A 72 -35.05 -2.71 -18.69
N GLU A 73 -36.13 -3.02 -17.98
CA GLU A 73 -36.42 -2.39 -16.70
C GLU A 73 -35.34 -2.76 -15.66
N PRO A 74 -34.98 -1.83 -14.75
CA PRO A 74 -34.04 -2.14 -13.68
C PRO A 74 -34.54 -3.31 -12.83
N ARG A 75 -33.71 -4.34 -12.64
CA ARG A 75 -34.03 -5.40 -11.70
C ARG A 75 -33.89 -4.86 -10.28
N ALA A 76 -34.90 -5.09 -9.44
CA ALA A 76 -34.80 -4.82 -8.01
C ALA A 76 -33.69 -5.67 -7.38
N ALA A 77 -32.93 -5.09 -6.45
CA ALA A 77 -31.96 -5.85 -5.67
C ALA A 77 -32.72 -6.76 -4.68
N GLU A 78 -32.44 -8.06 -4.74
CA GLU A 78 -32.90 -9.01 -3.73
C GLU A 78 -31.97 -8.89 -2.52
N PHE A 79 -32.50 -8.42 -1.40
CA PHE A 79 -31.80 -8.42 -0.12
C PHE A 79 -32.29 -9.61 0.71
N PRO A 80 -31.40 -10.42 1.29
CA PRO A 80 -31.80 -11.42 2.27
C PRO A 80 -32.36 -10.72 3.52
N GLU A 81 -33.41 -11.31 4.12
CA GLU A 81 -33.94 -10.90 5.43
C GLU A 81 -32.90 -11.05 6.56
#